data_AF-C6IX51-F1
#
_entry.id   AF-C6IX51-F1
#
_cell.length_a   1.000
_cell.length_b   1.000
_cell.length_c   1.000
_cell.angle_alpha   90.00
_cell.angle_beta   90.00
_cell.angle_gamma   90.00
#
_symmetry.space_group_name_H-M   'P 1'
#
loop_
_entity.id
_entity.type
_entity.pdbx_description
1 polymer ?
#
loop_
_entity_poly.entity_id
_entity_poly.type
_entity_poly.pdbx_seq_one_letter_code
_entity_poly.pdbx_strand_id
1 'polypeptide(L)'
;MFKKGAVFLLSIVLLFTSLGAANASDDQFSKKSDVSNNASLQTVSVRDIVPSKYFESVKGKFHSKEAVLEATGFKRVTSKKLSDMKFENGAIIVNSFDEYAALLQYYADLEKMYNNLNILNSVSPTATYTDYSEQTIWGDGLGGGGTNLSWIVGIVQFERHDKSGDYKIVKVTDTDSVLRGFHPGNSWEHSDARTTYGINSGGLSGWAWIRGDRTLSIIWEGVGDVITKAEAYYMTF
;
A
#
# COMPACT_ATOMS: atom_id res chain seq x y z
N MET A 1 -40.29 0.40 -52.22
CA MET A 1 -40.42 0.32 -50.75
C MET A 1 -39.16 0.92 -50.12
N PHE A 2 -39.29 2.10 -49.52
CA PHE A 2 -38.22 2.73 -48.75
C PHE A 2 -38.25 2.19 -47.31
N LYS A 3 -37.10 1.81 -46.75
CA LYS A 3 -36.85 1.93 -45.31
C LYS A 3 -35.44 2.47 -45.06
N LYS A 4 -35.44 3.61 -44.36
CA LYS A 4 -34.33 4.37 -43.83
C LYS A 4 -33.92 3.79 -42.46
N GLY A 5 -32.65 3.97 -42.12
CA GLY A 5 -32.11 3.94 -40.74
C GLY A 5 -30.68 4.46 -40.80
N ALA A 6 -30.47 5.78 -40.77
CA ALA A 6 -30.32 6.64 -39.58
C ALA A 6 -28.99 6.37 -38.83
N VAL A 7 -27.94 7.04 -39.30
CA VAL A 7 -26.67 7.27 -38.59
C VAL A 7 -26.90 8.40 -37.61
N PHE A 8 -26.71 8.15 -36.31
CA PHE A 8 -26.69 9.19 -35.27
C PHE A 8 -25.23 9.47 -34.90
N LEU A 9 -24.72 10.60 -35.40
CA LEU A 9 -23.48 11.23 -34.92
C LEU A 9 -23.85 12.12 -33.73
N LEU A 10 -23.38 11.77 -32.54
CA LEU A 10 -23.51 12.61 -31.36
C LEU A 10 -22.26 13.49 -31.23
N SER A 11 -22.35 14.72 -31.75
CA SER A 11 -21.36 15.77 -31.54
C SER A 11 -21.60 16.40 -30.16
N ILE A 12 -20.69 16.18 -29.20
CA ILE A 12 -20.68 16.94 -27.94
C ILE A 12 -19.80 18.17 -28.14
N VAL A 13 -20.46 19.33 -28.18
CA VAL A 13 -19.86 20.66 -28.10
C VAL A 13 -19.58 20.95 -26.62
N LEU A 14 -18.31 21.05 -26.23
CA LEU A 14 -17.91 21.60 -24.93
C LEU A 14 -17.71 23.11 -25.08
N LEU A 15 -18.72 23.87 -24.66
CA LEU A 15 -18.62 25.31 -24.45
C LEU A 15 -17.93 25.57 -23.10
N PHE A 16 -16.72 26.12 -23.15
CA PHE A 16 -16.07 26.75 -22.00
C PHE A 16 -16.67 28.14 -21.78
N THR A 17 -17.38 28.33 -20.67
CA THR A 17 -17.68 29.65 -20.13
C THR A 17 -16.71 29.97 -18.99
N SER A 18 -15.85 30.94 -19.26
CA SER A 18 -15.05 31.72 -18.33
C SER A 18 -15.90 32.71 -17.51
N LEU A 19 -15.26 33.29 -16.48
CA LEU A 19 -15.71 34.31 -15.50
C LEU A 19 -16.34 33.71 -14.23
N GLY A 20 -15.94 34.10 -13.02
CA GLY A 20 -15.03 35.18 -12.63
C GLY A 20 -14.77 35.15 -11.12
N ALA A 21 -13.72 35.87 -10.74
CA ALA A 21 -13.32 36.13 -9.37
C ALA A 21 -14.39 36.87 -8.56
N ALA A 22 -14.54 36.49 -7.30
CA ALA A 22 -15.06 37.36 -6.26
C ALA A 22 -14.26 37.09 -4.97
N ASN A 23 -13.48 38.09 -4.58
CA ASN A 23 -12.88 38.20 -3.25
C ASN A 23 -13.99 38.38 -2.21
N ALA A 24 -13.88 37.67 -1.09
CA ALA A 24 -14.43 38.12 0.18
C ALA A 24 -13.37 37.87 1.27
N SER A 25 -12.87 38.99 1.76
CA SER A 25 -12.02 39.22 2.92
C SER A 25 -12.46 38.41 4.14
N ASP A 26 -11.51 37.76 4.81
CA ASP A 26 -11.49 37.77 6.27
C ASP A 26 -10.05 37.84 6.77
N ASP A 27 -9.88 38.71 7.75
CA ASP A 27 -8.62 39.21 8.28
C ASP A 27 -8.12 38.31 9.44
N GLN A 28 -6.83 38.40 9.74
CA GLN A 28 -6.15 37.89 10.95
C GLN A 28 -5.85 36.38 11.09
N PHE A 29 -4.63 35.98 10.69
CA PHE A 29 -3.53 35.61 11.60
C PHE A 29 -2.33 35.15 10.74
N SER A 30 -1.53 36.09 10.27
CA SER A 30 -0.24 35.79 9.65
C SER A 30 0.78 35.41 10.74
N LYS A 31 0.82 34.13 11.10
CA LYS A 31 2.06 33.51 11.54
C LYS A 31 2.73 32.93 10.30
N LYS A 32 3.67 33.71 9.77
CA LYS A 32 4.74 33.21 8.89
C LYS A 32 5.44 32.07 9.63
N SER A 33 5.08 30.83 9.32
CA SER A 33 5.94 29.70 9.61
C SER A 33 7.06 29.74 8.59
N ASP A 34 8.30 29.79 9.08
CA ASP A 34 9.50 29.63 8.28
C ASP A 34 9.42 28.27 7.56
N VAL A 35 8.96 28.32 6.31
CA VAL A 35 9.05 27.20 5.36
C VAL A 35 10.53 27.09 5.00
N SER A 36 11.24 26.30 5.79
CA SER A 36 12.52 25.73 5.40
C SER A 36 12.32 25.03 4.06
N ASN A 37 13.08 25.47 3.06
CA ASN A 37 13.11 24.96 1.69
C ASN A 37 13.28 23.43 1.66
N ASN A 38 12.18 22.68 1.63
CA ASN A 38 12.13 21.34 1.09
C ASN A 38 11.42 21.45 -0.26
N ALA A 39 12.14 21.08 -1.33
CA ALA A 39 11.51 20.77 -2.62
C ALA A 39 10.28 19.90 -2.37
N SER A 40 9.17 20.22 -3.05
CA SER A 40 7.80 19.72 -2.82
C SER A 40 7.75 18.32 -2.21
N LEU A 41 7.67 18.23 -0.88
CA LEU A 41 7.42 16.99 -0.18
C LEU A 41 6.12 16.40 -0.72
N GLN A 42 6.16 15.19 -1.29
CA GLN A 42 4.94 14.53 -1.71
C GLN A 42 4.15 14.12 -0.47
N THR A 43 2.87 14.50 -0.44
CA THR A 43 1.99 14.23 0.70
C THR A 43 0.67 13.66 0.25
N VAL A 44 0.07 12.81 1.07
CA VAL A 44 -1.26 12.24 0.88
C VAL A 44 -2.04 12.34 2.19
N SER A 45 -3.36 12.53 2.13
CA SER A 45 -4.19 12.55 3.34
C SER A 45 -4.63 11.15 3.72
N VAL A 46 -4.90 10.91 5.02
CA VAL A 46 -5.48 9.62 5.46
C VAL A 46 -6.77 9.27 4.72
N ARG A 47 -7.59 10.27 4.38
CA ARG A 47 -8.88 10.07 3.72
C ARG A 47 -8.77 9.59 2.27
N ASP A 48 -7.63 9.81 1.63
CA ASP A 48 -7.36 9.31 0.28
C ASP A 48 -6.93 7.83 0.27
N ILE A 49 -6.47 7.33 1.42
CA ILE A 49 -5.96 5.96 1.59
C ILE A 49 -7.03 5.07 2.25
N VAL A 50 -7.65 5.58 3.32
CA VAL A 50 -8.42 4.79 4.27
C VAL A 50 -9.91 4.83 3.91
N PRO A 51 -10.56 3.67 3.69
CA PRO A 51 -11.99 3.61 3.45
C PRO A 51 -12.80 4.19 4.62
N SER A 52 -13.88 4.90 4.30
CA SER A 52 -14.67 5.68 5.28
C SER A 52 -15.14 4.87 6.50
N LYS A 53 -15.43 3.58 6.31
CA LYS A 53 -15.86 2.64 7.37
C LYS A 53 -14.87 2.53 8.54
N TYR A 54 -13.58 2.78 8.30
CA TYR A 54 -12.57 2.68 9.36
C TYR A 54 -12.60 3.87 10.31
N PHE A 55 -12.96 5.08 9.85
CA PHE A 55 -13.06 6.23 10.75
C PHE A 55 -14.17 6.03 11.80
N GLU A 56 -15.31 5.48 11.40
CA GLU A 56 -16.39 5.18 12.33
C GLU A 56 -16.04 4.02 13.28
N SER A 57 -15.25 3.03 12.84
CA SER A 57 -14.90 1.87 13.67
C SER A 57 -13.89 2.18 14.78
N VAL A 58 -13.10 3.25 14.64
CA VAL A 58 -12.09 3.66 15.62
C VAL A 58 -12.50 4.86 16.47
N LYS A 59 -13.59 5.55 16.10
CA LYS A 59 -14.04 6.78 16.74
C LYS A 59 -14.17 6.62 18.26
N GLY A 60 -13.38 7.38 19.01
CA GLY A 60 -13.39 7.35 20.48
C GLY A 60 -12.95 6.02 21.12
N LYS A 61 -12.45 5.06 20.33
CA LYS A 61 -11.99 3.75 20.83
C LYS A 61 -10.65 3.85 21.55
N PHE A 62 -9.79 4.73 21.07
CA PHE A 62 -8.44 4.91 21.60
C PHE A 62 -8.33 6.25 22.33
N HIS A 63 -7.38 6.34 23.27
CA HIS A 63 -7.15 7.54 24.07
C HIS A 63 -5.70 8.05 23.98
N SER A 64 -4.80 7.32 23.30
CA SER A 64 -3.40 7.71 23.10
C SER A 64 -2.78 7.02 21.87
N LYS A 65 -1.72 7.64 21.30
CA LYS A 65 -0.98 7.05 20.16
C LYS A 65 -0.39 5.70 20.53
N GLU A 66 0.10 5.57 21.75
CA GLU A 66 0.71 4.35 22.28
C GLU A 66 -0.29 3.20 22.32
N ALA A 67 -1.54 3.46 22.71
CA ALA A 67 -2.59 2.43 22.70
C ALA A 67 -2.94 1.98 21.28
N VAL A 68 -2.93 2.89 20.30
CA VAL A 68 -3.13 2.55 18.88
C VAL A 68 -1.96 1.69 18.37
N LEU A 69 -0.72 2.11 18.65
CA LEU A 69 0.49 1.38 18.25
C LEU A 69 0.49 -0.04 18.81
N GLU A 70 0.19 -0.19 20.10
CA GLU A 70 0.08 -1.49 20.76
C GLU A 70 -1.00 -2.38 20.11
N ALA A 71 -2.19 -1.83 19.89
CA ALA A 71 -3.30 -2.60 19.31
C ALA A 71 -3.08 -3.02 17.84
N THR A 72 -2.29 -2.25 17.09
CA THR A 72 -2.07 -2.46 15.65
C THR A 72 -0.74 -3.17 15.35
N GLY A 73 0.15 -3.25 16.34
CA GLY A 73 1.47 -3.88 16.25
C GLY A 73 2.55 -2.97 15.66
N PHE A 74 2.23 -1.72 15.36
CA PHE A 74 3.22 -0.73 14.92
C PHE A 74 4.09 -0.28 16.10
N LYS A 75 5.34 0.04 15.80
CA LYS A 75 6.33 0.54 16.75
C LYS A 75 6.82 1.90 16.29
N ARG A 76 7.01 2.82 17.22
CA ARG A 76 7.61 4.13 16.94
C ARG A 76 9.11 3.98 16.75
N VAL A 77 9.61 4.40 15.59
CA VAL A 77 11.04 4.50 15.28
C VAL A 77 11.57 5.88 15.66
N THR A 78 10.83 6.93 15.31
CA THR A 78 11.22 8.32 15.59
C THR A 78 9.98 9.19 15.72
N SER A 79 10.07 10.23 16.55
CA SER A 79 9.10 11.32 16.65
C SER A 79 9.84 12.62 16.96
N LYS A 80 9.77 13.59 16.06
CA LYS A 80 10.48 14.88 16.19
C LYS A 80 9.67 16.01 15.57
N LYS A 81 10.05 17.25 15.86
CA LYS A 81 9.49 18.42 15.17
C LYS A 81 9.71 18.27 13.66
N LEU A 82 8.73 18.71 12.88
CA LEU A 82 8.76 18.60 11.42
C LEU A 82 10.01 19.23 10.79
N SER A 83 10.52 20.34 11.37
CA SER A 83 11.76 20.99 10.94
C SER A 83 13.00 20.09 10.99
N ASP A 84 12.97 19.09 11.87
CA ASP A 84 14.11 18.21 12.17
C ASP A 84 13.97 16.85 11.46
N MET A 85 12.92 16.70 10.65
CA MET A 85 12.60 15.47 9.93
C MET A 85 13.05 15.54 8.48
N LYS A 86 13.53 14.40 7.98
CA LYS A 86 13.78 14.17 6.56
C LYS A 86 12.90 13.01 6.12
N PHE A 87 12.07 13.27 5.12
CA PHE A 87 11.18 12.27 4.54
C PHE A 87 11.64 11.98 3.13
N GLU A 88 12.19 10.79 2.92
CA GLU A 88 12.74 10.40 1.61
C GLU A 88 11.63 10.00 0.62
N ASN A 89 10.54 9.41 1.14
CA ASN A 89 9.43 8.89 0.33
C ASN A 89 8.11 9.64 0.57
N GLY A 90 8.16 10.93 0.91
CA GLY A 90 6.96 11.70 1.23
C GLY A 90 6.39 11.40 2.62
N ALA A 91 5.18 11.88 2.90
CA ALA A 91 4.53 11.69 4.18
C ALA A 91 2.99 11.62 4.09
N ILE A 92 2.38 10.93 5.05
CA ILE A 92 0.93 10.88 5.22
C ILE A 92 0.52 11.99 6.20
N ILE A 93 -0.38 12.86 5.79
CA ILE A 93 -0.93 13.94 6.62
C ILE A 93 -2.10 13.40 7.43
N VAL A 94 -2.00 13.52 8.75
CA VAL A 94 -3.01 13.12 9.72
C VAL A 94 -3.53 14.37 10.41
N ASN A 95 -4.85 14.60 10.32
CA ASN A 95 -5.47 15.82 10.87
C ASN A 95 -6.13 15.61 12.23
N SER A 96 -6.32 14.37 12.66
CA SER A 96 -6.92 14.05 13.94
C SER A 96 -6.41 12.73 14.49
N PHE A 97 -6.61 12.54 15.78
CA PHE A 97 -6.28 11.28 16.44
C PHE A 97 -7.10 10.09 15.90
N ASP A 98 -8.37 10.31 15.54
CA ASP A 98 -9.19 9.26 14.90
C ASP A 98 -8.65 8.89 13.51
N GLU A 99 -8.14 9.86 12.73
CA GLU A 99 -7.47 9.56 11.46
C GLU A 99 -6.19 8.74 11.66
N TYR A 100 -5.39 9.07 12.69
CA TYR A 100 -4.24 8.26 13.08
C TYR A 100 -4.64 6.81 13.40
N ALA A 101 -5.66 6.63 14.23
CA ALA A 101 -6.15 5.30 14.60
C ALA A 101 -6.70 4.53 13.39
N ALA A 102 -7.45 5.21 12.50
CA ALA A 102 -8.05 4.59 11.32
C ALA A 102 -6.99 4.10 10.34
N LEU A 103 -5.93 4.88 10.12
CA LEU A 103 -4.81 4.53 9.26
C LEU A 103 -4.12 3.24 9.71
N LEU A 104 -3.70 3.19 10.98
CA LEU A 104 -2.95 2.06 11.51
C LEU A 104 -3.82 0.81 11.60
N GLN A 105 -5.10 0.96 11.95
CA GLN A 105 -6.06 -0.14 11.96
C GLN A 105 -6.31 -0.68 10.54
N TYR A 106 -6.42 0.21 9.54
CA TYR A 106 -6.61 -0.19 8.14
C TYR A 106 -5.48 -1.08 7.64
N TYR A 107 -4.22 -0.65 7.79
CA TYR A 107 -3.06 -1.46 7.39
C TYR A 107 -2.97 -2.78 8.18
N ALA A 108 -3.24 -2.75 9.48
CA ALA A 108 -3.22 -3.95 10.31
C ALA A 108 -4.31 -4.98 9.92
N ASP A 109 -5.48 -4.52 9.48
CA ASP A 109 -6.54 -5.42 9.03
C ASP A 109 -6.32 -5.94 7.60
N LEU A 110 -5.74 -5.11 6.71
CA LEU A 110 -5.35 -5.58 5.38
C LEU A 110 -4.34 -6.74 5.47
N GLU A 111 -3.34 -6.63 6.33
CA GLU A 111 -2.38 -7.71 6.58
C GLU A 111 -3.10 -9.03 6.93
N LYS A 112 -4.01 -8.99 7.91
CA LYS A 112 -4.78 -10.17 8.33
C LYS A 112 -5.64 -10.72 7.19
N MET A 113 -6.27 -9.85 6.41
CA MET A 113 -7.16 -10.24 5.33
C MET A 113 -6.38 -10.97 4.22
N TYR A 114 -5.24 -10.44 3.79
CA TYR A 114 -4.40 -11.06 2.75
C TYR A 114 -3.82 -12.40 3.22
N ASN A 115 -3.38 -12.48 4.48
CA ASN A 115 -2.90 -13.74 5.05
C ASN A 115 -3.97 -14.83 5.05
N ASN A 116 -5.23 -14.49 5.31
CA ASN A 116 -6.32 -15.47 5.25
C ASN A 116 -6.68 -15.85 3.81
N LEU A 117 -6.76 -14.88 2.88
CA LEU A 117 -7.16 -15.12 1.50
C LEU A 117 -6.14 -15.97 0.73
N ASN A 118 -4.85 -15.67 0.87
CA ASN A 118 -3.80 -16.38 0.12
C ASN A 118 -3.58 -17.81 0.62
N ILE A 119 -3.84 -18.10 1.90
CA ILE A 119 -3.85 -19.46 2.43
C ILE A 119 -5.01 -20.27 1.83
N LEU A 120 -6.20 -19.66 1.72
CA LEU A 120 -7.42 -20.35 1.27
C LEU A 120 -7.46 -20.56 -0.25
N ASN A 121 -6.88 -19.63 -1.02
CA ASN A 121 -6.88 -19.66 -2.48
C ASN A 121 -5.59 -20.25 -3.05
N SER A 122 -4.95 -21.21 -2.38
CA SER A 122 -3.81 -21.94 -2.94
C SER A 122 -4.26 -22.75 -4.16
N VAL A 123 -4.36 -22.10 -5.31
CA VAL A 123 -4.67 -22.73 -6.59
C VAL A 123 -3.46 -23.59 -6.96
N SER A 124 -3.73 -24.80 -7.46
CA SER A 124 -2.69 -25.63 -8.06
C SER A 124 -1.88 -24.79 -9.05
N PRO A 125 -0.55 -24.70 -8.90
CA PRO A 125 0.24 -23.88 -9.78
C PRO A 125 0.09 -24.36 -11.22
N THR A 126 -0.09 -23.39 -12.09
CA THR A 126 -0.05 -23.62 -13.53
C THR A 126 1.42 -23.76 -13.90
N ALA A 127 1.77 -24.68 -14.80
CA ALA A 127 3.14 -24.84 -15.26
C ALA A 127 3.67 -23.48 -15.76
N THR A 128 4.59 -22.89 -15.01
CA THR A 128 5.18 -21.59 -15.32
C THR A 128 6.42 -21.88 -16.15
N TYR A 129 6.60 -21.26 -17.32
CA TYR A 129 7.78 -21.51 -18.16
C TYR A 129 9.02 -20.70 -17.73
N THR A 130 8.90 -19.85 -16.70
CA THR A 130 9.96 -18.97 -16.18
C THR A 130 10.55 -19.46 -14.86
N ASP A 131 11.83 -19.19 -14.62
CA ASP A 131 12.57 -19.57 -13.40
C ASP A 131 12.28 -18.65 -12.20
N TYR A 132 11.11 -18.03 -12.22
CA TYR A 132 10.61 -17.17 -11.16
C TYR A 132 9.08 -17.09 -11.17
N SER A 133 8.52 -16.74 -10.02
CA SER A 133 7.12 -16.36 -9.82
C SER A 133 7.06 -14.97 -9.23
N GLU A 134 6.18 -14.13 -9.79
CA GLU A 134 5.90 -12.77 -9.32
C GLU A 134 4.40 -12.65 -9.03
N GLN A 135 4.03 -12.22 -7.82
CA GLN A 135 2.64 -12.10 -7.41
C GLN A 135 2.41 -10.85 -6.56
N THR A 136 1.26 -10.21 -6.72
CA THR A 136 0.80 -9.20 -5.77
C THR A 136 0.35 -9.90 -4.48
N ILE A 137 1.11 -9.70 -3.41
CA ILE A 137 0.88 -10.36 -2.11
C ILE A 137 0.16 -9.46 -1.11
N TRP A 138 0.07 -8.17 -1.41
CA TRP A 138 -0.71 -7.17 -0.66
C TRP A 138 -1.04 -5.99 -1.56
N GLY A 139 -2.14 -5.28 -1.31
CA GLY A 139 -2.43 -3.99 -1.94
C GLY A 139 -3.54 -3.19 -1.24
N ASP A 140 -3.39 -1.87 -1.25
CA ASP A 140 -4.43 -0.93 -0.80
C ASP A 140 -5.26 -0.43 -2.00
N GLY A 141 -6.58 -0.32 -1.83
CA GLY A 141 -7.49 0.00 -2.92
C GLY A 141 -8.93 -0.40 -2.67
N LEU A 142 -9.82 0.14 -3.52
CA LEU A 142 -11.26 -0.13 -3.51
C LEU A 142 -11.51 -1.62 -3.80
N GLY A 143 -11.80 -2.38 -2.74
CA GLY A 143 -12.22 -3.77 -2.86
C GLY A 143 -13.32 -3.95 -3.90
N GLY A 144 -13.17 -4.96 -4.77
CA GLY A 144 -14.18 -5.33 -5.77
C GLY A 144 -13.74 -5.20 -7.23
N GLY A 145 -12.45 -5.35 -7.55
CA GLY A 145 -11.96 -5.44 -8.94
C GLY A 145 -11.32 -4.17 -9.52
N GLY A 146 -11.00 -3.17 -8.69
CA GLY A 146 -10.24 -1.99 -9.09
C GLY A 146 -8.74 -2.12 -8.84
N THR A 147 -7.94 -1.38 -9.63
CA THR A 147 -6.48 -1.25 -9.49
C THR A 147 -6.09 -0.72 -8.11
N ASN A 148 -5.16 -1.39 -7.43
CA ASN A 148 -4.58 -0.93 -6.17
C ASN A 148 -3.89 0.43 -6.35
N LEU A 149 -3.97 1.31 -5.34
CA LEU A 149 -3.22 2.57 -5.31
C LEU A 149 -1.72 2.28 -5.13
N SER A 150 -1.41 1.41 -4.16
CA SER A 150 -0.10 0.83 -3.91
C SER A 150 -0.22 -0.66 -3.59
N TRP A 151 0.82 -1.42 -3.89
CA TRP A 151 0.81 -2.85 -3.68
C TRP A 151 2.21 -3.42 -3.51
N ILE A 152 2.33 -4.50 -2.74
CA ILE A 152 3.59 -5.23 -2.58
C ILE A 152 3.54 -6.42 -3.54
N VAL A 153 4.61 -6.54 -4.31
CA VAL A 153 4.86 -7.67 -5.18
C VAL A 153 5.90 -8.56 -4.50
N GLY A 154 5.59 -9.84 -4.32
CA GLY A 154 6.53 -10.87 -3.92
C GLY A 154 7.11 -11.56 -5.15
N ILE A 155 8.42 -11.83 -5.09
CA ILE A 155 9.18 -12.47 -6.16
C ILE A 155 9.91 -13.65 -5.55
N VAL A 156 9.80 -14.82 -6.18
CA VAL A 156 10.58 -16.00 -5.81
C VAL A 156 11.27 -16.51 -7.06
N GLN A 157 12.59 -16.63 -7.02
CA GLN A 157 13.40 -17.21 -8.09
C GLN A 157 13.77 -18.65 -7.74
N PHE A 158 13.81 -19.52 -8.74
CA PHE A 158 14.08 -20.93 -8.53
C PHE A 158 14.76 -21.62 -9.71
N GLU A 159 15.66 -22.54 -9.40
CA GLU A 159 16.27 -23.47 -10.35
C GLU A 159 15.31 -24.63 -10.63
N ARG A 160 15.24 -25.04 -11.90
CA ARG A 160 14.49 -26.21 -12.34
C ARG A 160 15.40 -27.24 -12.97
N HIS A 161 15.03 -28.49 -12.77
CA HIS A 161 15.70 -29.60 -13.42
C HIS A 161 14.96 -29.97 -14.69
N ASP A 162 15.59 -29.73 -15.84
CA ASP A 162 15.06 -30.11 -17.15
C ASP A 162 15.55 -31.52 -17.52
N LYS A 163 14.77 -32.53 -17.15
CA LYS A 163 14.84 -33.83 -17.83
C LYS A 163 13.53 -34.06 -18.56
N SER A 164 13.56 -33.86 -19.87
CA SER A 164 12.58 -34.33 -20.86
C SER A 164 11.11 -34.24 -20.38
N GLY A 165 10.63 -33.03 -20.12
CA GLY A 165 9.20 -32.74 -19.92
C GLY A 165 8.73 -32.56 -18.46
N ASP A 166 9.57 -32.89 -17.48
CA ASP A 166 9.26 -32.72 -16.06
C ASP A 166 9.90 -31.43 -15.51
N TYR A 167 9.21 -30.28 -15.61
CA TYR A 167 9.66 -28.98 -15.09
C TYR A 167 9.58 -28.92 -13.55
N LYS A 168 10.46 -29.64 -12.87
CA LYS A 168 10.48 -29.69 -11.40
C LYS A 168 11.42 -28.64 -10.83
N ILE A 169 10.89 -27.83 -9.92
CA ILE A 169 11.63 -26.95 -9.02
C ILE A 169 12.53 -27.81 -8.14
N VAL A 170 13.83 -27.55 -8.18
CA VAL A 170 14.82 -28.25 -7.35
C VAL A 170 15.38 -27.39 -6.23
N LYS A 171 15.34 -26.06 -6.40
CA LYS A 171 15.89 -25.14 -5.42
C LYS A 171 15.29 -23.74 -5.61
N VAL A 172 14.94 -23.09 -4.52
CA VAL A 172 14.72 -21.63 -4.49
C VAL A 172 16.09 -20.97 -4.38
N THR A 173 16.39 -20.08 -5.31
CA THR A 173 17.68 -19.38 -5.38
C THR A 173 17.64 -18.02 -4.71
N ASP A 174 16.49 -17.36 -4.75
CA ASP A 174 16.34 -16.01 -4.23
C ASP A 174 14.87 -15.68 -3.92
N THR A 175 14.67 -14.71 -3.04
CA THR A 175 13.37 -14.13 -2.73
C THR A 175 13.50 -12.63 -2.65
N ASP A 176 12.53 -11.90 -3.16
CA ASP A 176 12.50 -10.45 -3.05
C ASP A 176 11.06 -9.95 -2.88
N SER A 177 10.90 -8.71 -2.44
CA SER A 177 9.63 -8.02 -2.53
C SER A 177 9.76 -6.52 -2.56
N VAL A 178 8.83 -5.89 -3.29
CA VAL A 178 8.90 -4.45 -3.55
C VAL A 178 7.51 -3.82 -3.49
N LEU A 179 7.44 -2.64 -2.86
CA LEU A 179 6.27 -1.78 -2.90
C LEU A 179 6.24 -1.01 -4.22
N ARG A 180 5.11 -1.07 -4.92
CA ARG A 180 4.85 -0.40 -6.20
C ARG A 180 3.61 0.49 -6.09
N GLY A 181 3.39 1.34 -7.09
CA GLY A 181 2.23 2.25 -7.16
C GLY A 181 2.50 3.61 -6.51
N PHE A 182 1.44 4.34 -6.15
CA PHE A 182 1.52 5.63 -5.48
C PHE A 182 1.46 5.45 -3.96
N HIS A 183 2.58 5.67 -3.26
CA HIS A 183 2.72 5.39 -1.83
C HIS A 183 3.48 6.47 -1.03
N PRO A 184 3.13 7.77 -1.10
CA PRO A 184 3.79 8.76 -0.26
C PRO A 184 3.65 8.43 1.22
N GLY A 185 4.77 8.44 1.94
CA GLY A 185 4.84 8.14 3.36
C GLY A 185 4.60 6.68 3.72
N ASN A 186 4.58 5.75 2.76
CA ASN A 186 4.52 4.31 2.98
C ASN A 186 5.71 3.66 2.27
N SER A 187 6.42 2.78 2.96
CA SER A 187 7.60 2.09 2.44
C SER A 187 7.62 0.65 2.90
N TRP A 188 8.30 -0.18 2.14
CA TRP A 188 8.47 -1.60 2.38
C TRP A 188 9.92 -1.97 2.23
N GLU A 189 10.46 -2.67 3.23
CA GLU A 189 11.80 -3.23 3.19
C GLU A 189 11.70 -4.75 3.30
N HIS A 190 12.06 -5.45 2.23
CA HIS A 190 12.10 -6.91 2.19
C HIS A 190 13.18 -7.44 3.14
N SER A 191 12.93 -8.62 3.72
CA SER A 191 13.83 -9.25 4.67
C SER A 191 14.07 -10.71 4.32
N ASP A 192 15.16 -10.97 3.60
CA ASP A 192 15.60 -12.33 3.25
C ASP A 192 15.78 -13.19 4.49
N ALA A 193 16.40 -12.63 5.54
CA ALA A 193 16.68 -13.34 6.79
C ALA A 193 15.41 -13.82 7.52
N ARG A 194 14.27 -13.15 7.30
CA ARG A 194 12.98 -13.52 7.91
C ARG A 194 12.07 -14.28 6.94
N THR A 195 12.31 -14.17 5.65
CA THR A 195 11.54 -14.87 4.62
C THR A 195 11.78 -16.36 4.72
N THR A 196 10.70 -17.13 4.66
CA THR A 196 10.77 -18.60 4.68
C THR A 196 10.04 -19.16 3.48
N TYR A 197 10.55 -20.26 2.93
CA TYR A 197 9.97 -20.89 1.76
C TYR A 197 10.15 -22.41 1.82
N GLY A 198 9.37 -23.10 1.00
CA GLY A 198 9.46 -24.55 0.83
C GLY A 198 9.07 -24.96 -0.58
N ILE A 199 9.70 -26.04 -1.05
CA ILE A 199 9.28 -26.73 -2.29
C ILE A 199 8.42 -27.92 -1.86
N ASN A 200 7.26 -28.06 -2.48
CA ASN A 200 6.33 -29.14 -2.19
C ASN A 200 6.85 -30.48 -2.72
N SER A 201 6.34 -31.58 -2.14
CA SER A 201 6.67 -32.93 -2.59
C SER A 201 6.36 -33.09 -4.08
N GLY A 202 7.35 -33.53 -4.86
CA GLY A 202 7.27 -33.66 -6.31
C GLY A 202 7.79 -32.47 -7.12
N GLY A 203 8.11 -31.34 -6.48
CA GLY A 203 8.81 -30.21 -7.11
C GLY A 203 7.99 -29.44 -8.14
N LEU A 204 6.68 -29.66 -8.25
CA LEU A 204 5.82 -28.92 -9.19
C LEU A 204 5.38 -27.56 -8.66
N SER A 205 5.65 -27.29 -7.38
CA SER A 205 5.20 -26.10 -6.68
C SER A 205 6.02 -25.83 -5.43
N GLY A 206 5.88 -24.63 -4.90
CA GLY A 206 6.38 -24.20 -3.62
C GLY A 206 5.49 -23.15 -2.96
N TRP A 207 5.93 -22.69 -1.81
CA TRP A 207 5.31 -21.62 -1.06
C TRP A 207 6.39 -20.74 -0.44
N ALA A 208 6.05 -19.47 -0.23
CA ALA A 208 6.88 -18.54 0.50
C ALA A 208 6.02 -17.69 1.44
N TRP A 209 6.53 -17.49 2.65
CA TRP A 209 6.13 -16.41 3.54
C TRP A 209 7.12 -15.27 3.34
N ILE A 210 6.81 -14.37 2.42
CA ILE A 210 7.57 -13.16 2.15
C ILE A 210 7.43 -12.23 3.35
N ARG A 211 8.56 -11.81 3.92
CA ARG A 211 8.58 -10.98 5.13
C ARG A 211 9.35 -9.70 4.92
N GLY A 212 8.90 -8.65 5.59
CA GLY A 212 9.53 -7.34 5.54
C GLY A 212 8.97 -6.42 6.61
N ASP A 213 9.49 -5.20 6.63
CA ASP A 213 8.99 -4.14 7.50
C ASP A 213 8.26 -3.10 6.66
N ARG A 214 7.00 -2.84 7.03
CA ARG A 214 6.27 -1.67 6.55
C ARG A 214 6.61 -0.49 7.43
N THR A 215 7.04 0.61 6.81
CA THR A 215 7.35 1.85 7.52
C THR A 215 6.48 2.98 7.00
N LEU A 216 5.77 3.63 7.92
CA LEU A 216 4.92 4.79 7.65
C LEU A 216 5.57 6.07 8.19
N SER A 217 5.64 7.08 7.34
CA SER A 217 6.05 8.44 7.67
C SER A 217 4.81 9.32 7.77
N ILE A 218 4.53 9.84 8.96
CA ILE A 218 3.30 10.55 9.29
C ILE A 218 3.65 11.97 9.75
N ILE A 219 2.86 12.94 9.31
CA ILE A 219 2.89 14.31 9.84
C ILE A 219 1.57 14.57 10.55
N TRP A 220 1.66 14.98 11.81
CA TRP A 220 0.50 15.39 12.62
C TRP A 220 0.91 16.56 13.54
N GLU A 221 0.18 17.67 13.47
CA GLU A 221 0.36 18.84 14.37
C GLU A 221 1.79 19.41 14.38
N GLY A 222 2.46 19.42 13.22
CA GLY A 222 3.84 19.91 13.10
C GLY A 222 4.90 18.98 13.69
N VAL A 223 4.52 17.76 14.06
CA VAL A 223 5.40 16.66 14.45
C VAL A 223 5.44 15.64 13.30
N GLY A 224 6.65 15.18 12.98
CA GLY A 224 6.85 14.03 12.10
C GLY A 224 7.10 12.77 12.93
N ASP A 225 6.32 11.73 12.65
CA ASP A 225 6.43 10.40 13.23
C ASP A 225 6.89 9.41 12.14
N VAL A 226 7.82 8.53 12.48
CA VAL A 226 8.14 7.34 11.69
C VAL A 226 7.80 6.13 12.53
N ILE A 227 6.91 5.29 12.02
CA ILE A 227 6.46 4.08 12.68
C ILE A 227 6.67 2.89 11.74
N THR A 228 6.95 1.72 12.32
CA THR A 228 7.24 0.51 11.54
C THR A 228 6.53 -0.70 12.11
N LYS A 229 6.23 -1.67 11.25
CA LYS A 229 5.63 -2.94 11.63
C LYS A 229 6.22 -4.05 10.76
N ALA A 230 6.63 -5.14 11.41
CA ALA A 230 6.99 -6.36 10.72
C ALA A 230 5.72 -7.04 10.20
N GLU A 231 5.68 -7.33 8.90
CA GLU A 231 4.55 -7.99 8.25
C GLU A 231 5.05 -9.24 7.51
N ALA A 232 4.14 -10.20 7.30
CA ALA A 232 4.40 -11.40 6.52
C ALA A 232 3.23 -11.68 5.60
N TYR A 233 3.52 -12.08 4.37
CA TYR A 233 2.52 -12.38 3.34
C TYR A 233 2.83 -13.72 2.67
N TYR A 234 1.79 -14.54 2.52
CA TYR A 234 1.90 -15.85 1.87
C TYR A 234 1.76 -15.73 0.36
N MET A 235 2.57 -16.48 -0.37
CA MET A 235 2.41 -16.75 -1.81
C MET A 235 2.75 -18.20 -2.15
N THR A 236 2.17 -18.70 -3.24
CA THR A 236 2.56 -19.97 -3.87
C THR A 236 3.34 -19.71 -5.14
N PHE A 237 4.16 -20.65 -5.57
CA PHE A 237 4.88 -20.59 -6.84
C PHE A 237 5.06 -21.98 -7.45
#